data_AF-A0A2K5H7W0-F1
#
_entry.id   AF-A0A2K5H7W0-F1
#
_cell.length_a   1.000
_cell.length_b   1.000
_cell.length_c   1.000
_cell.angle_alpha   90.00
_cell.angle_beta   90.00
_cell.angle_gamma   90.00
#
_symmetry.space_group_name_H-M   'P 1'
#
loop_
_entity.id
_entity.type
_entity.pdbx_description
1 polymer ?
#
loop_
_entity_poly.entity_id
_entity_poly.type
_entity_poly.pdbx_seq_one_letter_code
_entity_poly.pdbx_strand_id
1 'polypeptide(L)'
;MGALAGALPSILLALLLTSTPEALGANPGLVARITDKGLEYAAQEGLLALQSELLRIMLPDFTGDVRIPHVGRGSYEFRSLNIHSCELRHSALRPVPGQGLSLSISDSFIRVQGRWKVRKSFLKLQGSFDVSVKGISISVNLLLGSESSGRPTVTASSCSSNIDDVEVDMSGDLGAGELTQAFSFRVFQICEMIQKSVSSDLQPYLQTLPVTTEIDSFAGIDYSLVEAPRATAQMLEVMFKGEIFHRNHRAPVTLLAPVMSLPEEHNKMVYFALSDYVFNTASLVYHKEGYLNFSITDDMIPPDSNIRLTTKSFRPFVPRLARLYPNMNLELQGSVPSAPLLNFSPGNLSVNPYMEIDAFVLLPSSSKEPVFRLSVATNVSAILTFNTSKITGFLKPGKVKVELKESKVGLFNAELLEALLNYYILNNLYPKFNDKLAEGFPLPLLKHVQLYDLGLQIHKDFLFLGANVQYMRV
;
A
#
# COMPACT_ATOMS: atom_id res chain seq x y z
N MET A 1 -15.87 23.60 -57.17
CA MET A 1 -14.96 22.83 -56.28
C MET A 1 -14.18 23.82 -55.40
N GLY A 2 -14.80 24.41 -54.37
CA GLY A 2 -14.11 25.44 -53.58
C GLY A 2 -14.70 25.80 -52.22
N ALA A 3 -15.58 24.99 -51.64
CA ALA A 3 -16.22 25.30 -50.36
C ALA A 3 -16.14 24.17 -49.30
N LEU A 4 -15.61 22.99 -49.63
CA LEU A 4 -15.52 21.86 -48.69
C LEU A 4 -14.13 21.67 -48.04
N ALA A 5 -13.09 22.37 -48.50
CA ALA A 5 -11.72 22.18 -47.99
C ALA A 5 -11.41 23.00 -46.72
N GLY A 6 -12.22 24.01 -46.38
CA GLY A 6 -12.01 24.87 -45.20
C GLY A 6 -12.68 24.39 -43.91
N ALA A 7 -13.58 23.40 -44.00
CA ALA A 7 -14.31 22.88 -42.84
C ALA A 7 -13.55 21.77 -42.10
N LEU A 8 -12.75 20.96 -42.81
CA LEU A 8 -11.99 19.85 -42.24
C LEU A 8 -10.94 20.26 -41.18
N PRO A 9 -10.12 21.32 -41.38
CA PRO A 9 -9.16 21.75 -40.37
C PRO A 9 -9.86 22.29 -39.12
N SER A 10 -10.97 23.00 -39.31
CA SER A 10 -11.77 23.64 -38.25
C SER A 10 -12.52 22.61 -37.40
N ILE A 11 -12.99 21.52 -38.02
CA ILE A 11 -13.61 20.38 -37.32
C ILE A 11 -12.56 19.57 -36.55
N LEU A 12 -11.36 19.36 -37.13
CA LEU A 12 -10.22 18.74 -36.42
C LEU A 12 -9.75 19.56 -35.21
N LEU A 13 -9.69 20.90 -35.35
CA LEU A 13 -9.34 21.80 -34.25
C LEU A 13 -10.43 21.81 -33.17
N ALA A 14 -11.70 21.75 -33.55
CA ALA A 14 -12.81 21.63 -32.61
C ALA A 14 -12.81 20.27 -31.88
N LEU A 15 -12.47 19.17 -32.56
CA LEU A 15 -12.31 17.83 -31.96
C LEU A 15 -11.09 17.74 -31.02
N LEU A 16 -10.01 18.47 -31.31
CA LEU A 16 -8.84 18.61 -30.43
C LEU A 16 -9.13 19.47 -29.18
N LEU A 17 -10.01 20.47 -29.31
CA LEU A 17 -10.47 21.35 -28.22
C LEU A 17 -11.62 20.74 -27.39
N THR A 18 -12.26 19.66 -27.87
CA THR A 18 -13.16 18.81 -27.09
C THR A 18 -12.47 17.54 -26.60
N SER A 19 -11.17 17.62 -26.27
CA SER A 19 -10.63 16.71 -25.28
C SER A 19 -11.46 16.93 -24.03
N THR A 20 -12.41 16.02 -23.79
CA THR A 20 -12.92 15.82 -22.45
C THR A 20 -11.68 15.76 -21.55
N PRO A 21 -11.62 16.49 -20.42
CA PRO A 21 -10.62 16.16 -19.45
C PRO A 21 -10.76 14.65 -19.25
N GLU A 22 -9.71 13.88 -19.55
CA GLU A 22 -9.50 12.60 -18.87
C GLU A 22 -9.92 12.90 -17.45
N ALA A 23 -11.00 12.24 -16.98
CA ALA A 23 -11.57 12.54 -15.68
C ALA A 23 -10.40 12.58 -14.72
N LEU A 24 -10.00 13.80 -14.29
CA LEU A 24 -8.81 13.95 -13.47
C LEU A 24 -9.12 13.10 -12.25
N GLY A 25 -8.46 11.96 -12.17
CA GLY A 25 -8.64 11.03 -11.07
C GLY A 25 -8.51 11.85 -9.80
N ALA A 26 -9.41 11.61 -8.84
CA ALA A 26 -9.29 12.27 -7.54
C ALA A 26 -7.85 12.05 -7.03
N ASN A 27 -7.21 13.13 -6.56
CA ASN A 27 -5.84 13.06 -6.07
C ASN A 27 -5.70 11.90 -5.06
N PRO A 28 -4.64 11.08 -5.14
CA PRO A 28 -4.48 9.96 -4.23
C PRO A 28 -4.17 10.45 -2.82
N GLY A 29 -4.75 9.81 -1.80
CA GLY A 29 -4.35 10.01 -0.40
C GLY A 29 -3.01 9.34 -0.09
N LEU A 30 -2.63 8.28 -0.82
CA LEU A 30 -1.37 7.58 -0.65
C LEU A 30 -0.75 7.21 -2.00
N VAL A 31 0.55 7.43 -2.17
CA VAL A 31 1.31 7.00 -3.35
C VAL A 31 2.48 6.13 -2.91
N ALA A 32 2.64 4.96 -3.52
CA ALA A 32 3.86 4.15 -3.40
C ALA A 32 4.70 4.29 -4.66
N ARG A 33 5.97 4.66 -4.52
CA ARG A 33 6.97 4.72 -5.59
C ARG A 33 7.96 3.59 -5.44
N ILE A 34 8.02 2.70 -6.42
CA ILE A 34 9.01 1.63 -6.50
C ILE A 34 10.11 2.11 -7.44
N THR A 35 11.33 2.23 -6.93
CA THR A 35 12.48 2.70 -7.69
C THR A 35 13.09 1.59 -8.54
N ASP A 36 14.01 1.94 -9.44
CA ASP A 36 14.83 0.96 -10.15
C ASP A 36 15.49 -0.07 -9.21
N LYS A 37 15.99 0.36 -8.04
CA LYS A 37 16.53 -0.56 -7.02
C LYS A 37 15.48 -1.55 -6.51
N GLY A 38 14.23 -1.10 -6.32
CA GLY A 38 13.12 -1.96 -5.94
C GLY A 38 12.68 -2.91 -7.05
N LEU A 39 12.69 -2.43 -8.30
CA LEU A 39 12.38 -3.24 -9.47
C LEU A 39 13.46 -4.30 -9.75
N GLU A 40 14.74 -3.97 -9.56
CA GLU A 40 15.84 -4.93 -9.60
C GLU A 40 15.68 -6.04 -8.55
N TYR A 41 15.31 -5.68 -7.32
CA TYR A 41 15.03 -6.66 -6.27
C TYR A 41 13.83 -7.56 -6.63
N ALA A 42 12.75 -6.97 -7.15
CA ALA A 42 11.59 -7.72 -7.63
C ALA A 42 11.94 -8.66 -8.79
N ALA A 43 12.83 -8.22 -9.70
CA ALA A 43 13.33 -9.05 -10.80
C ALA A 43 14.07 -10.28 -10.26
N GLN A 44 14.94 -10.11 -9.27
CA GLN A 44 15.72 -11.19 -8.66
C GLN A 44 14.83 -12.23 -7.97
N GLU A 45 13.89 -11.81 -7.12
CA GLU A 45 12.97 -12.75 -6.45
C GLU A 45 12.02 -13.41 -7.45
N GLY A 46 11.53 -12.67 -8.46
CA GLY A 46 10.73 -13.21 -9.54
C GLY A 46 11.48 -14.24 -10.40
N LEU A 47 12.78 -14.02 -10.64
CA LEU A 47 13.65 -14.93 -11.38
C LEU A 47 13.78 -16.28 -10.67
N LEU A 48 13.95 -16.25 -9.35
CA LEU A 48 14.05 -17.47 -8.53
C LEU A 48 12.74 -18.26 -8.51
N ALA A 49 11.61 -17.56 -8.40
CA ALA A 49 10.29 -18.18 -8.49
C ALA A 49 10.08 -18.82 -9.88
N LEU A 50 10.41 -18.09 -10.95
CA LEU A 50 10.31 -18.60 -12.32
C LEU A 50 11.22 -19.80 -12.56
N GLN A 51 12.46 -19.77 -12.07
CA GLN A 51 13.39 -20.91 -12.18
C GLN A 51 12.83 -22.17 -11.49
N SER A 52 12.23 -22.01 -10.30
CA SER A 52 11.57 -23.12 -9.60
C SER A 52 10.40 -23.69 -10.39
N GLU A 53 9.59 -22.85 -11.03
CA GLU A 53 8.49 -23.30 -11.88
C GLU A 53 9.00 -23.99 -13.15
N LEU A 54 10.08 -23.49 -13.76
CA LEU A 54 10.68 -24.12 -14.94
C LEU A 54 11.20 -25.53 -14.63
N LEU A 55 11.78 -25.76 -13.44
CA LEU A 55 12.25 -27.08 -13.02
C LEU A 55 11.13 -28.10 -12.78
N ARG A 56 9.88 -27.66 -12.58
CA ARG A 56 8.72 -28.52 -12.34
C ARG A 56 8.03 -28.99 -13.62
N ILE A 57 8.45 -28.49 -14.78
CA ILE A 57 7.80 -28.79 -16.05
C ILE A 57 8.04 -30.24 -16.45
N MET A 58 6.96 -30.91 -16.85
CA MET A 58 7.02 -32.16 -17.58
C MET A 58 7.01 -31.88 -19.08
N LEU A 59 8.15 -32.10 -19.74
CA LEU A 59 8.26 -31.96 -21.19
C LEU A 59 7.61 -33.17 -21.88
N PRO A 60 6.71 -32.97 -22.87
CA PRO A 60 6.01 -34.09 -23.49
C PRO A 60 6.94 -34.90 -24.39
N ASP A 61 6.74 -36.22 -24.39
CA ASP A 61 7.41 -37.14 -25.30
C ASP A 61 7.15 -36.77 -26.78
N PHE A 62 8.05 -37.13 -27.68
CA PHE A 62 7.84 -36.97 -29.12
C PHE A 62 8.39 -38.10 -29.95
N THR A 63 7.76 -38.30 -31.09
CA THR A 63 8.05 -39.38 -32.03
C THR A 63 8.19 -38.83 -33.43
N GLY A 64 9.01 -39.49 -34.25
CA GLY A 64 9.14 -39.16 -35.66
C GLY A 64 9.67 -40.33 -36.47
N ASP A 65 9.81 -40.10 -37.76
CA ASP A 65 10.40 -41.05 -38.69
C ASP A 65 11.83 -40.62 -39.04
N VAL A 66 12.79 -41.54 -38.94
CA VAL A 66 14.19 -41.31 -39.30
C VAL A 66 14.60 -42.22 -40.46
N ARG A 67 15.41 -41.69 -41.37
CA ARG A 67 16.04 -42.47 -42.43
C ARG A 67 17.45 -42.87 -42.01
N ILE A 68 17.60 -44.12 -41.58
CA ILE A 68 18.89 -44.64 -41.14
C ILE A 68 19.74 -45.00 -42.38
N PRO A 69 20.97 -44.48 -42.51
CA PRO A 69 21.88 -44.82 -43.61
C PRO A 69 22.04 -46.34 -43.74
N HIS A 70 22.01 -46.87 -44.97
CA HIS A 70 22.11 -48.31 -45.28
C HIS A 70 21.01 -49.23 -44.73
N VAL A 71 20.16 -48.77 -43.81
CA VAL A 71 19.12 -49.58 -43.17
C VAL A 71 17.71 -49.20 -43.68
N GLY A 72 17.44 -47.93 -44.00
CA GLY A 72 16.16 -47.39 -44.54
C GLY A 72 15.28 -46.70 -43.47
N ARG A 73 13.98 -46.46 -43.74
CA ARG A 73 13.05 -45.82 -42.78
C ARG A 73 12.83 -46.63 -41.49
N GLY A 74 12.87 -45.96 -40.34
CA GLY A 74 12.48 -46.47 -39.02
C GLY A 74 11.81 -45.35 -38.21
N SER A 75 11.29 -45.67 -37.04
CA SER A 75 10.69 -44.67 -36.14
C SER A 75 11.51 -44.46 -34.89
N TYR A 76 11.57 -43.23 -34.40
CA TYR A 76 12.19 -42.87 -33.14
C TYR A 76 11.16 -42.32 -32.15
N GLU A 77 11.50 -42.43 -30.87
CA GLU A 77 10.70 -42.01 -29.73
C GLU A 77 11.65 -41.42 -28.67
N PHE A 78 11.52 -40.13 -28.39
CA PHE A 78 12.18 -39.44 -27.27
C PHE A 78 11.19 -39.28 -26.14
N ARG A 79 11.56 -39.80 -24.96
CA ARG A 79 10.65 -39.95 -23.84
C ARG A 79 11.30 -39.66 -22.50
N SER A 80 10.45 -39.42 -21.50
CA SER A 80 10.88 -39.16 -20.12
C SER A 80 11.82 -37.95 -20.05
N LEU A 81 11.48 -36.90 -20.79
CA LEU A 81 12.23 -35.65 -20.78
C LEU A 81 12.07 -34.97 -19.43
N ASN A 82 13.18 -34.63 -18.80
CA ASN A 82 13.21 -33.96 -17.51
C ASN A 82 14.22 -32.82 -17.52
N ILE A 83 13.78 -31.62 -17.13
CA ILE A 83 14.65 -30.49 -16.89
C ILE A 83 15.33 -30.73 -15.54
N HIS A 84 16.61 -31.12 -15.58
CA HIS A 84 17.33 -31.44 -14.35
C HIS A 84 18.19 -30.28 -13.86
N SER A 85 18.47 -29.31 -14.73
CA SER A 85 19.18 -28.08 -14.39
C SER A 85 18.61 -26.91 -15.18
N CYS A 86 18.35 -25.80 -14.50
CA CYS A 86 17.91 -24.54 -15.07
C CYS A 86 18.55 -23.44 -14.24
N GLU A 87 19.30 -22.55 -14.88
CA GLU A 87 19.93 -21.40 -14.24
C GLU A 87 19.57 -20.15 -15.05
N LEU A 88 18.76 -19.30 -14.43
CA LEU A 88 18.45 -17.99 -14.96
C LEU A 88 19.40 -16.98 -14.29
N ARG A 89 20.26 -16.32 -15.07
CA ARG A 89 21.37 -15.55 -14.51
C ARG A 89 21.07 -14.07 -14.35
N HIS A 90 20.87 -13.38 -15.46
CA HIS A 90 20.81 -11.92 -15.48
C HIS A 90 19.40 -11.48 -15.80
N SER A 91 18.68 -10.96 -14.79
CA SER A 91 17.37 -10.35 -14.95
C SER A 91 17.41 -8.84 -14.79
N ALA A 92 16.66 -8.11 -15.61
CA ALA A 92 16.39 -6.70 -15.40
C ALA A 92 14.89 -6.42 -15.59
N LEU A 93 14.29 -5.72 -14.64
CA LEU A 93 12.91 -5.25 -14.73
C LEU A 93 12.93 -3.73 -14.83
N ARG A 94 12.49 -3.20 -15.96
CA ARG A 94 12.56 -1.76 -16.26
C ARG A 94 11.18 -1.17 -16.49
N PRO A 95 10.91 0.05 -16.03
CA PRO A 95 9.66 0.71 -16.34
C PRO A 95 9.67 1.19 -17.81
N VAL A 96 8.54 1.04 -18.48
CA VAL A 96 8.30 1.50 -19.85
C VAL A 96 7.14 2.51 -19.82
N PRO A 97 7.42 3.82 -19.95
CA PRO A 97 6.40 4.86 -19.90
C PRO A 97 5.21 4.57 -20.81
N GLY A 98 4.01 4.60 -20.23
CA GLY A 98 2.74 4.35 -20.93
C GLY A 98 2.46 2.88 -21.31
N GLN A 99 3.35 1.92 -21.00
CA GLN A 99 3.17 0.50 -21.35
C GLN A 99 3.26 -0.45 -20.15
N GLY A 100 3.90 -0.06 -19.04
CA GLY A 100 4.04 -0.88 -17.84
C GLY A 100 5.51 -1.21 -17.54
N LEU A 101 5.85 -2.49 -17.44
CA LEU A 101 7.22 -2.95 -17.17
C LEU A 101 7.74 -3.84 -18.29
N SER A 102 9.05 -3.87 -18.49
CA SER A 102 9.74 -4.81 -19.37
C SER A 102 10.71 -5.64 -18.56
N LEU A 103 10.50 -6.96 -18.53
CA LEU A 103 11.39 -7.94 -17.94
C LEU A 103 12.29 -8.51 -19.03
N SER A 104 13.60 -8.40 -18.86
CA SER A 104 14.58 -9.11 -19.69
C SER A 104 15.38 -10.10 -18.85
N ILE A 105 15.63 -11.28 -19.43
CA ILE A 105 16.48 -12.33 -18.87
C ILE A 105 17.53 -12.67 -19.94
N SER A 106 18.79 -12.84 -19.55
CA SER A 106 19.89 -13.11 -20.48
C SER A 106 20.93 -14.06 -19.91
N ASP A 107 21.78 -14.59 -20.78
CA ASP A 107 22.85 -15.57 -20.50
C ASP A 107 22.37 -16.77 -19.66
N SER A 108 21.16 -17.24 -19.92
CA SER A 108 20.57 -18.34 -19.15
C SER A 108 20.83 -19.69 -19.81
N PHE A 109 20.81 -20.76 -19.03
CA PHE A 109 20.98 -22.11 -19.57
C PHE A 109 19.98 -23.11 -18.97
N ILE A 110 19.64 -24.11 -19.76
CA ILE A 110 18.75 -25.21 -19.38
C ILE A 110 19.38 -26.52 -19.83
N ARG A 111 19.42 -27.51 -18.94
CA ARG A 111 19.80 -28.89 -19.29
C ARG A 111 18.62 -29.84 -19.14
N VAL A 112 18.41 -30.61 -20.19
CA VAL A 112 17.33 -31.59 -20.28
C VAL A 112 17.94 -32.96 -20.50
N GLN A 113 17.56 -33.91 -19.65
CA GLN A 113 17.93 -35.30 -19.84
C GLN A 113 16.70 -36.10 -20.28
N GLY A 114 16.91 -37.17 -21.03
CA GLY A 114 15.85 -38.06 -21.41
C GLY A 114 16.34 -39.39 -21.95
N ARG A 115 15.39 -40.17 -22.47
CA ARG A 115 15.67 -41.47 -23.09
C ARG A 115 15.16 -41.48 -24.51
N TRP A 116 15.88 -42.17 -25.38
CA TRP A 116 15.47 -42.35 -26.76
C TRP A 116 15.32 -43.83 -27.09
N LYS A 117 14.46 -44.12 -28.07
CA LYS A 117 14.23 -45.47 -28.59
C LYS A 117 14.03 -45.41 -30.10
N VAL A 118 14.72 -46.27 -30.83
CA VAL A 118 14.54 -46.43 -32.29
C VAL A 118 14.02 -47.83 -32.58
N ARG A 119 12.98 -47.92 -33.41
CA ARG A 119 12.38 -49.19 -33.86
C ARG A 119 12.40 -49.29 -35.37
N LYS A 120 12.90 -50.43 -35.85
CA LYS A 120 12.81 -50.81 -37.26
C LYS A 120 12.78 -52.32 -37.43
N SER A 121 11.66 -52.86 -37.92
CA SER A 121 11.46 -54.31 -38.08
C SER A 121 11.82 -55.05 -36.77
N PHE A 122 12.85 -55.90 -36.76
CA PHE A 122 13.35 -56.62 -35.59
C PHE A 122 14.39 -55.84 -34.75
N LEU A 123 14.93 -54.73 -35.25
CA LEU A 123 15.91 -53.91 -34.54
C LEU A 123 15.22 -52.96 -33.54
N LYS A 124 15.63 -53.04 -32.28
CA LYS A 124 15.22 -52.13 -31.20
C LYS A 124 16.46 -51.57 -30.53
N LEU A 125 16.74 -50.29 -30.74
CA LEU A 125 17.81 -49.57 -30.06
C LEU A 125 17.21 -48.65 -29.00
N GLN A 126 17.94 -48.44 -27.92
CA GLN A 126 17.57 -47.52 -26.85
C GLN A 126 18.82 -46.89 -26.25
N GLY A 127 18.67 -45.69 -25.71
CA GLY A 127 19.74 -44.98 -25.04
C GLY A 127 19.23 -43.78 -24.25
N SER A 128 20.17 -42.99 -23.76
CA SER A 128 19.93 -41.72 -23.10
C SER A 128 20.47 -40.57 -23.93
N PHE A 129 19.97 -39.37 -23.64
CA PHE A 129 20.50 -38.14 -24.20
C PHE A 129 20.49 -37.05 -23.14
N ASP A 130 21.41 -36.09 -23.29
CA ASP A 130 21.47 -34.83 -22.57
C ASP A 130 21.45 -33.69 -23.60
N VAL A 131 20.61 -32.70 -23.38
CA VAL A 131 20.54 -31.48 -24.19
C VAL A 131 20.87 -30.30 -23.30
N SER A 132 21.89 -29.55 -23.67
CA SER A 132 22.25 -28.29 -23.04
C SER A 132 21.90 -27.13 -23.96
N VAL A 133 20.91 -26.33 -23.56
CA VAL A 133 20.50 -25.10 -24.23
C VAL A 133 21.20 -23.93 -23.56
N LYS A 134 22.01 -23.17 -24.31
CA LYS A 134 22.86 -22.08 -23.79
C LYS A 134 22.50 -20.74 -24.44
N GLY A 135 22.84 -19.65 -23.76
CA GLY A 135 22.60 -18.29 -24.26
C GLY A 135 21.11 -17.98 -24.40
N ILE A 136 20.28 -18.49 -23.49
CA ILE A 136 18.85 -18.21 -23.50
C ILE A 136 18.65 -16.75 -23.10
N SER A 137 17.97 -16.01 -23.97
CA SER A 137 17.51 -14.66 -23.68
C SER A 137 16.00 -14.57 -23.85
N ILE A 138 15.35 -13.87 -22.93
CA ILE A 138 13.88 -13.75 -22.87
C ILE A 138 13.55 -12.29 -22.64
N SER A 139 12.54 -11.77 -23.34
CA SER A 139 12.02 -10.42 -23.16
C SER A 139 10.50 -10.48 -23.02
N VAL A 140 9.96 -9.92 -21.95
CA VAL A 140 8.53 -9.95 -21.62
C VAL A 140 8.07 -8.55 -21.28
N ASN A 141 7.03 -8.07 -21.94
CA ASN A 141 6.39 -6.82 -21.53
C ASN A 141 5.18 -7.15 -20.64
N LEU A 142 5.18 -6.58 -19.44
CA LEU A 142 4.15 -6.70 -18.43
C LEU A 142 3.29 -5.44 -18.44
N LEU A 143 2.05 -5.58 -18.89
CA LEU A 143 1.06 -4.52 -18.85
C LEU A 143 0.40 -4.53 -17.48
N LEU A 144 0.56 -3.43 -16.75
CA LEU A 144 -0.05 -3.20 -15.44
C LEU A 144 -1.38 -2.46 -15.60
N GLY A 145 -2.38 -2.86 -14.82
CA GLY A 145 -3.72 -2.27 -14.87
C GLY A 145 -4.37 -2.20 -13.48
N SER A 146 -5.62 -1.77 -13.47
CA SER A 146 -6.48 -1.76 -12.29
C SER A 146 -7.88 -2.27 -12.63
N GLU A 147 -8.44 -3.11 -11.77
CA GLU A 147 -9.85 -3.50 -11.84
C GLU A 147 -10.77 -2.41 -11.28
N SER A 148 -12.06 -2.45 -11.65
CA SER A 148 -13.10 -1.63 -11.01
C SER A 148 -13.25 -1.89 -9.51
N SER A 149 -12.75 -3.02 -9.02
CA SER A 149 -12.66 -3.38 -7.60
C SER A 149 -11.55 -2.63 -6.85
N GLY A 150 -10.70 -1.87 -7.57
CA GLY A 150 -9.53 -1.20 -7.00
C GLY A 150 -8.30 -2.11 -6.85
N ARG A 151 -8.33 -3.34 -7.39
CA ARG A 151 -7.19 -4.28 -7.34
C ARG A 151 -6.23 -4.07 -8.52
N PRO A 152 -4.92 -4.28 -8.33
CA PRO A 152 -3.96 -4.28 -9.44
C PRO A 152 -4.17 -5.50 -10.35
N THR A 153 -3.88 -5.33 -11.63
CA THR A 153 -3.78 -6.42 -12.62
C THR A 153 -2.44 -6.38 -13.34
N VAL A 154 -2.02 -7.54 -13.83
CA VAL A 154 -0.82 -7.71 -14.64
C VAL A 154 -1.06 -8.76 -15.72
N THR A 155 -0.63 -8.46 -16.93
CA THR A 155 -0.67 -9.38 -18.06
C THR A 155 0.62 -9.32 -18.84
N ALA A 156 1.05 -10.45 -19.40
CA ALA A 156 2.17 -10.47 -20.33
C ALA A 156 1.65 -10.11 -21.74
N SER A 157 1.83 -8.84 -22.14
CA SER A 157 1.33 -8.32 -23.42
C SER A 157 2.12 -8.82 -24.62
N SER A 158 3.41 -9.13 -24.40
CA SER A 158 4.28 -9.76 -25.38
C SER A 158 5.37 -10.55 -24.67
N CYS A 159 5.83 -11.60 -25.33
CA CYS A 159 7.00 -12.35 -24.92
C CYS A 159 7.78 -12.81 -26.15
N SER A 160 9.10 -12.68 -26.11
CA SER A 160 10.01 -13.29 -27.06
C SER A 160 11.09 -14.07 -26.32
N SER A 161 11.58 -15.13 -26.94
CA SER A 161 12.72 -15.90 -26.45
C SER A 161 13.66 -16.20 -27.62
N ASN A 162 14.97 -16.17 -27.35
CA ASN A 162 16.03 -16.52 -28.28
C ASN A 162 17.04 -17.44 -27.59
N ILE A 163 17.76 -18.20 -28.41
CA ILE A 163 18.80 -19.13 -27.98
C ILE A 163 20.01 -18.92 -28.87
N ASP A 164 21.20 -18.97 -28.27
CA ASP A 164 22.44 -18.88 -29.04
C ASP A 164 22.94 -20.26 -29.47
N ASP A 165 22.85 -21.27 -28.60
CA ASP A 165 23.40 -22.60 -28.87
C ASP A 165 22.61 -23.76 -28.23
N VAL A 166 22.58 -24.90 -28.92
CA VAL A 166 21.94 -26.14 -28.48
C VAL A 166 22.92 -27.30 -28.67
N GLU A 167 23.54 -27.72 -27.57
CA GLU A 167 24.42 -28.88 -27.54
C GLU A 167 23.63 -30.14 -27.18
N VAL A 168 23.87 -31.21 -27.93
CA VAL A 168 23.18 -32.49 -27.75
C VAL A 168 24.23 -33.58 -27.59
N ASP A 169 24.20 -34.27 -26.47
CA ASP A 169 24.98 -35.48 -26.20
C ASP A 169 24.05 -36.69 -26.21
N MET A 170 24.36 -37.68 -27.03
CA MET A 170 23.58 -38.91 -27.17
C MET A 170 24.46 -40.12 -26.92
N SER A 171 23.94 -41.09 -26.18
CA SER A 171 24.60 -42.39 -26.11
C SER A 171 24.49 -43.12 -27.46
N GLY A 172 25.61 -43.44 -28.11
CA GLY A 172 25.65 -44.20 -29.37
C GLY A 172 25.82 -43.33 -30.62
N ASP A 173 25.90 -43.96 -31.80
CA ASP A 173 26.24 -43.30 -33.08
C ASP A 173 24.99 -42.84 -33.87
N LEU A 174 23.95 -42.36 -33.17
CA LEU A 174 22.76 -41.79 -33.82
C LEU A 174 22.94 -40.28 -34.02
N GLY A 175 22.59 -39.78 -35.20
CA GLY A 175 22.74 -38.37 -35.55
C GLY A 175 21.89 -37.44 -34.67
N ALA A 176 22.52 -36.41 -34.10
CA ALA A 176 21.92 -35.46 -33.16
C ALA A 176 20.96 -34.43 -33.80
N GLY A 177 20.90 -34.33 -35.13
CA GLY A 177 20.22 -33.22 -35.82
C GLY A 177 18.71 -33.12 -35.59
N GLU A 178 18.02 -34.26 -35.47
CA GLU A 178 16.56 -34.30 -35.21
C GLU A 178 16.23 -33.78 -33.80
N LEU A 179 17.11 -34.00 -32.83
CA LEU A 179 16.98 -33.47 -31.47
C LEU A 179 17.21 -31.96 -31.42
N THR A 180 18.26 -31.47 -32.09
CA THR A 180 18.56 -30.04 -32.14
C THR A 180 17.36 -29.26 -32.65
N GLN A 181 16.74 -29.70 -33.75
CA GLN A 181 15.56 -29.03 -34.33
C GLN A 181 14.33 -29.11 -33.42
N ALA A 182 14.08 -30.26 -32.78
CA ALA A 182 12.95 -30.44 -31.86
C ALA A 182 13.07 -29.56 -30.61
N PHE A 183 14.27 -29.41 -30.06
CA PHE A 183 14.52 -28.57 -28.90
C PHE A 183 14.50 -27.08 -29.24
N SER A 184 15.03 -26.67 -30.40
CA SER A 184 14.86 -25.31 -30.91
C SER A 184 13.38 -24.91 -31.03
N PHE A 185 12.51 -25.82 -31.50
CA PHE A 185 11.06 -25.55 -31.56
C PHE A 185 10.40 -25.47 -30.18
N ARG A 186 10.80 -26.33 -29.24
CA ARG A 186 10.19 -26.40 -27.91
C ARG A 186 10.56 -25.26 -26.97
N VAL A 187 11.71 -24.63 -27.20
CA VAL A 187 12.11 -23.44 -26.43
C VAL A 187 11.19 -22.25 -26.70
N PHE A 188 10.50 -22.19 -27.85
CA PHE A 188 9.43 -21.20 -28.05
C PHE A 188 8.28 -21.32 -27.04
N GLN A 189 8.10 -22.49 -26.40
CA GLN A 189 7.10 -22.68 -25.33
C GLN A 189 7.47 -21.96 -24.03
N ILE A 190 8.71 -21.48 -23.85
CA ILE A 190 9.11 -20.67 -22.68
C ILE A 190 8.18 -19.47 -22.50
N CYS A 191 7.77 -18.85 -23.61
CA CYS A 191 6.86 -17.71 -23.56
C CYS A 191 5.44 -18.09 -23.11
N GLU A 192 4.91 -19.22 -23.55
CA GLU A 192 3.60 -19.72 -23.07
C GLU A 192 3.65 -19.99 -21.57
N MET A 193 4.78 -20.51 -21.07
CA MET A 193 4.97 -20.82 -19.66
C MET A 193 5.08 -19.56 -18.81
N ILE A 194 5.80 -18.55 -19.29
CA ILE A 194 5.85 -17.24 -18.62
C ILE A 194 4.48 -16.58 -18.61
N GLN A 195 3.76 -16.59 -19.75
CA GLN A 195 2.40 -16.05 -19.81
C GLN A 195 1.48 -16.74 -18.79
N LYS A 196 1.57 -18.07 -18.68
CA LYS A 196 0.85 -18.84 -17.67
C LYS A 196 1.23 -18.39 -16.26
N SER A 197 2.51 -18.36 -15.91
CA SER A 197 2.97 -17.97 -14.58
C SER A 197 2.59 -16.54 -14.21
N VAL A 198 2.61 -15.61 -15.16
CA VAL A 198 2.10 -14.24 -14.95
C VAL A 198 0.62 -14.27 -14.54
N SER A 199 -0.20 -15.07 -15.23
CA SER A 199 -1.63 -15.18 -14.93
C SER A 199 -1.97 -16.01 -13.69
N SER A 200 -1.22 -17.08 -13.39
CA SER A 200 -1.52 -18.03 -12.31
C SER A 200 -0.85 -17.70 -10.99
N ASP A 201 0.31 -17.02 -11.02
CA ASP A 201 1.13 -16.79 -9.84
C ASP A 201 1.30 -15.29 -9.58
N LEU A 202 1.82 -14.54 -10.56
CA LEU A 202 2.14 -13.12 -10.36
C LEU A 202 0.87 -12.28 -10.15
N GLN A 203 -0.17 -12.46 -10.97
CA GLN A 203 -1.41 -11.71 -10.81
C GLN A 203 -2.08 -11.96 -9.45
N PRO A 204 -2.32 -13.22 -9.02
CA PRO A 204 -2.85 -13.48 -7.68
C PRO A 204 -1.97 -12.93 -6.57
N TYR A 205 -0.64 -12.97 -6.73
CA TYR A 205 0.30 -12.38 -5.77
C TYR A 205 0.12 -10.86 -5.66
N LEU A 206 0.06 -10.12 -6.78
CA LEU A 206 -0.20 -8.68 -6.77
C LEU A 206 -1.59 -8.36 -6.17
N GLN A 207 -2.58 -9.21 -6.40
CA GLN A 207 -3.92 -9.07 -5.81
C GLN A 207 -3.98 -9.34 -4.29
N THR A 208 -2.87 -9.78 -3.68
CA THR A 208 -2.75 -9.84 -2.21
C THR A 208 -2.63 -8.46 -1.57
N LEU A 209 -2.34 -7.42 -2.36
CA LEU A 209 -2.37 -6.04 -1.91
C LEU A 209 -3.75 -5.70 -1.34
N PRO A 210 -3.84 -5.15 -0.12
CA PRO A 210 -5.13 -4.90 0.50
C PRO A 210 -5.84 -3.75 -0.22
N VAL A 211 -7.09 -3.98 -0.64
CA VAL A 211 -8.00 -2.93 -1.13
C VAL A 211 -8.65 -2.20 0.04
N THR A 212 -8.93 -2.92 1.13
CA THR A 212 -9.48 -2.35 2.36
C THR A 212 -8.83 -3.07 3.53
N THR A 213 -8.45 -2.30 4.55
CA THR A 213 -7.90 -2.85 5.79
C THR A 213 -8.65 -2.32 6.99
N GLU A 214 -8.94 -3.21 7.95
CA GLU A 214 -9.54 -2.81 9.21
C GLU A 214 -8.51 -2.08 10.08
N ILE A 215 -8.91 -0.96 10.65
CA ILE A 215 -8.10 -0.25 11.66
C ILE A 215 -8.57 -0.69 13.04
N ASP A 216 -9.89 -0.66 13.27
CA ASP A 216 -10.49 -1.12 14.52
C ASP A 216 -11.95 -1.61 14.36
N SER A 217 -12.72 -1.60 15.46
CA SER A 217 -14.07 -2.13 15.53
C SER A 217 -15.04 -1.47 14.54
N PHE A 218 -14.79 -0.23 14.10
CA PHE A 218 -15.70 0.48 13.22
C PHE A 218 -15.01 1.27 12.09
N ALA A 219 -13.71 1.58 12.21
CA ALA A 219 -12.96 2.28 11.17
C ALA A 219 -12.18 1.30 10.27
N GLY A 220 -12.14 1.62 8.97
CA GLY A 220 -11.29 0.96 7.99
C GLY A 220 -10.63 1.97 7.07
N ILE A 221 -9.57 1.56 6.38
CA ILE A 221 -8.89 2.36 5.35
C ILE A 221 -9.08 1.73 3.98
N ASP A 222 -9.41 2.57 3.00
CA ASP A 222 -9.57 2.23 1.60
C ASP A 222 -8.25 2.50 0.84
N TYR A 223 -7.63 1.41 0.39
CA TYR A 223 -6.45 1.35 -0.45
C TYR A 223 -6.80 0.84 -1.86
N SER A 224 -8.03 1.06 -2.33
CA SER A 224 -8.36 0.87 -3.74
C SER A 224 -7.43 1.73 -4.60
N LEU A 225 -6.95 1.16 -5.71
CA LEU A 225 -6.23 1.92 -6.72
C LEU A 225 -7.15 2.99 -7.32
N VAL A 226 -6.66 4.23 -7.41
CA VAL A 226 -7.39 5.32 -8.09
C VAL A 226 -7.19 5.28 -9.61
N GLU A 227 -6.09 4.67 -10.05
CA GLU A 227 -5.76 4.43 -11.45
C GLU A 227 -4.81 3.22 -11.58
N ALA A 228 -4.56 2.79 -12.82
CA ALA A 228 -3.58 1.75 -13.10
C ALA A 228 -2.16 2.19 -12.67
N PRO A 229 -1.30 1.27 -12.18
CA PRO A 229 0.07 1.60 -11.83
C PRO A 229 0.81 2.29 -12.99
N ARG A 230 1.40 3.46 -12.70
CA ARG A 230 2.00 4.33 -13.70
C ARG A 230 3.50 4.13 -13.76
N ALA A 231 3.97 3.57 -14.87
CA ALA A 231 5.40 3.51 -15.16
C ALA A 231 5.92 4.86 -15.67
N THR A 232 7.00 5.34 -15.07
CA THR A 232 7.76 6.52 -15.50
C THR A 232 9.11 6.09 -16.07
N ALA A 233 10.05 7.02 -16.29
CA ALA A 233 11.36 6.66 -16.83
C ALA A 233 12.24 5.83 -15.87
N GLN A 234 12.06 5.97 -14.55
CA GLN A 234 12.96 5.41 -13.52
C GLN A 234 12.23 4.81 -12.31
N MET A 235 10.89 4.88 -12.29
CA MET A 235 10.09 4.41 -11.17
C MET A 235 8.71 3.94 -11.62
N LEU A 236 8.12 3.06 -10.82
CA LEU A 236 6.73 2.66 -10.91
C LEU A 236 5.95 3.33 -9.76
N GLU A 237 4.92 4.10 -10.11
CA GLU A 237 4.04 4.76 -9.15
C GLU A 237 2.73 3.98 -9.02
N VAL A 238 2.33 3.68 -7.79
CA VAL A 238 1.07 3.03 -7.45
C VAL A 238 0.26 4.00 -6.61
N MET A 239 -0.89 4.43 -7.12
CA MET A 239 -1.71 5.47 -6.50
C MET A 239 -2.93 4.86 -5.83
N PHE A 240 -3.06 5.11 -4.54
CA PHE A 240 -4.09 4.57 -3.68
C PHE A 240 -5.02 5.67 -3.18
N LYS A 241 -6.29 5.31 -2.96
CA LYS A 241 -7.29 6.25 -2.46
C LYS A 241 -6.89 6.82 -1.10
N GLY A 242 -6.45 5.98 -0.15
CA GLY A 242 -5.95 6.42 1.16
C GLY A 242 -7.01 7.15 1.99
N GLU A 243 -8.21 6.60 2.08
CA GLU A 243 -9.36 7.22 2.77
C GLU A 243 -9.78 6.38 3.97
N ILE A 244 -9.83 6.97 5.16
CA ILE A 244 -10.39 6.30 6.34
C ILE A 244 -11.90 6.52 6.36
N PHE A 245 -12.65 5.45 6.53
CA PHE A 245 -14.12 5.44 6.48
C PHE A 245 -14.74 4.62 7.61
N HIS A 246 -16.00 4.93 7.92
CA HIS A 246 -16.81 4.13 8.84
C HIS A 246 -17.35 2.88 8.13
N ARG A 247 -17.08 1.69 8.68
CA ARG A 247 -17.36 0.40 8.05
C ARG A 247 -18.84 0.15 7.75
N ASN A 248 -19.74 0.60 8.61
CA ASN A 248 -21.19 0.40 8.42
C ASN A 248 -21.89 1.54 7.66
N HIS A 249 -21.23 2.69 7.48
CA HIS A 249 -21.86 3.90 6.95
C HIS A 249 -20.86 4.67 6.09
N ARG A 250 -20.81 4.38 4.79
CA ARG A 250 -19.98 5.13 3.85
C ARG A 250 -20.66 6.44 3.46
N ALA A 251 -20.24 7.52 4.09
CA ALA A 251 -20.60 8.87 3.68
C ALA A 251 -19.47 9.45 2.80
N PRO A 252 -19.79 10.21 1.74
CA PRO A 252 -18.79 10.94 0.98
C PRO A 252 -18.00 11.88 1.89
N VAL A 253 -16.67 11.85 1.78
CA VAL A 253 -15.80 12.77 2.51
C VAL A 253 -15.73 14.10 1.74
N THR A 254 -15.94 15.23 2.44
CA THR A 254 -15.90 16.56 1.84
C THR A 254 -14.49 17.14 1.71
N LEU A 255 -13.50 16.52 2.36
CA LEU A 255 -12.09 16.86 2.20
C LEU A 255 -11.60 16.41 0.82
N LEU A 256 -10.69 17.18 0.25
CA LEU A 256 -9.99 16.84 -0.98
C LEU A 256 -8.54 16.51 -0.64
N ALA A 257 -8.00 15.47 -1.28
CA ALA A 257 -6.59 15.18 -1.16
C ALA A 257 -5.75 16.26 -1.89
N PRO A 258 -4.69 16.77 -1.27
CA PRO A 258 -3.76 17.70 -1.90
C PRO A 258 -2.96 17.02 -3.01
N VAL A 259 -2.44 17.82 -3.93
CA VAL A 259 -1.43 17.36 -4.89
C VAL A 259 -0.09 17.28 -4.16
N MET A 260 0.52 16.08 -4.15
CA MET A 260 1.81 15.88 -3.50
C MET A 260 2.96 16.07 -4.50
N SER A 261 3.85 17.03 -4.23
CA SER A 261 5.09 17.24 -5.00
C SER A 261 6.21 16.36 -4.41
N LEU A 262 6.27 15.11 -4.86
CA LEU A 262 7.10 14.09 -4.25
C LEU A 262 8.59 14.19 -4.69
N PRO A 263 9.56 14.09 -3.76
CA PRO A 263 10.99 14.10 -4.07
C PRO A 263 11.43 12.98 -5.03
N GLU A 264 12.44 13.27 -5.86
CA GLU A 264 13.09 12.28 -6.74
C GLU A 264 14.23 11.55 -6.02
N GLU A 265 13.88 10.77 -5.00
CA GLU A 265 14.85 9.93 -4.28
C GLU A 265 14.91 8.50 -4.83
N HIS A 266 16.13 7.96 -4.90
CA HIS A 266 16.41 6.66 -5.53
C HIS A 266 17.26 5.72 -4.65
N ASN A 267 17.60 6.11 -3.42
CA ASN A 267 18.52 5.34 -2.57
C ASN A 267 17.87 4.14 -1.87
N LYS A 268 16.53 4.14 -1.75
CA LYS A 268 15.72 3.05 -1.19
C LYS A 268 14.91 2.34 -2.28
N MET A 269 14.40 1.14 -1.97
CA MET A 269 13.63 0.34 -2.93
C MET A 269 12.21 0.86 -3.14
N VAL A 270 11.59 1.37 -2.08
CA VAL A 270 10.23 1.89 -2.12
C VAL A 270 10.11 3.17 -1.29
N TYR A 271 9.28 4.10 -1.74
CA TYR A 271 8.84 5.26 -0.97
C TYR A 271 7.32 5.30 -0.88
N PHE A 272 6.80 5.59 0.31
CA PHE A 272 5.39 5.86 0.52
C PHE A 272 5.23 7.35 0.81
N ALA A 273 4.32 7.99 0.09
CA ALA A 273 3.86 9.32 0.38
C ALA A 273 2.42 9.26 0.90
N LEU A 274 2.19 9.74 2.11
CA LEU A 274 0.87 9.76 2.73
C LEU A 274 0.45 11.19 2.98
N SER A 275 -0.61 11.63 2.31
CA SER A 275 -1.16 12.96 2.50
C SER A 275 -1.77 13.11 3.89
N ASP A 276 -1.75 14.35 4.39
CA ASP A 276 -2.56 14.81 5.52
C ASP A 276 -4.05 14.42 5.42
N TYR A 277 -4.59 14.28 4.21
CA TYR A 277 -5.92 13.78 3.89
C TYR A 277 -6.22 12.44 4.57
N VAL A 278 -5.28 11.48 4.55
CA VAL A 278 -5.46 10.17 5.19
C VAL A 278 -5.76 10.35 6.68
N PHE A 279 -4.98 11.18 7.36
CA PHE A 279 -5.11 11.43 8.79
C PHE A 279 -6.35 12.28 9.11
N ASN A 280 -6.67 13.24 8.25
CA ASN A 280 -7.82 14.13 8.41
C ASN A 280 -9.16 13.42 8.17
N THR A 281 -9.21 12.44 7.26
CA THR A 281 -10.38 11.55 7.13
C THR A 281 -10.58 10.69 8.38
N ALA A 282 -9.48 10.22 9.00
CA ALA A 282 -9.54 9.57 10.31
C ALA A 282 -10.18 10.49 11.35
N SER A 283 -9.66 11.71 11.49
CA SER A 283 -10.20 12.66 12.47
C SER A 283 -11.69 12.92 12.30
N LEU A 284 -12.18 12.99 11.06
CA LEU A 284 -13.61 13.16 10.79
C LEU A 284 -14.44 11.95 11.21
N VAL A 285 -13.96 10.73 10.91
CA VAL A 285 -14.65 9.49 11.28
C VAL A 285 -14.77 9.35 12.80
N TYR A 286 -13.66 9.50 13.52
CA TYR A 286 -13.68 9.41 15.00
C TYR A 286 -14.47 10.56 15.65
N HIS A 287 -14.44 11.77 15.08
CA HIS A 287 -15.23 12.89 15.56
C HIS A 287 -16.73 12.63 15.44
N LYS A 288 -17.21 12.14 14.28
CA LYS A 288 -18.62 11.84 14.05
C LYS A 288 -19.16 10.75 14.96
N GLU A 289 -18.34 9.76 15.29
CA GLU A 289 -18.68 8.70 16.24
C GLU A 289 -18.61 9.14 17.72
N GLY A 290 -18.25 10.40 17.99
CA GLY A 290 -18.23 10.94 19.35
C GLY A 290 -17.06 10.47 20.20
N TYR A 291 -16.03 9.84 19.62
CA TYR A 291 -14.82 9.39 20.34
C TYR A 291 -14.00 10.54 20.94
N LEU A 292 -14.28 11.78 20.53
CA LEU A 292 -13.66 12.99 21.08
C LEU A 292 -14.46 13.61 22.23
N ASN A 293 -15.61 13.03 22.61
CA ASN A 293 -16.40 13.48 23.75
C ASN A 293 -15.87 12.83 25.04
N PHE A 294 -15.91 13.56 26.15
CA PHE A 294 -15.43 13.09 27.44
C PHE A 294 -16.23 13.67 28.60
N SER A 295 -16.16 13.01 29.75
CA SER A 295 -16.68 13.53 31.01
C SER A 295 -15.60 13.52 32.09
N ILE A 296 -15.64 14.51 32.97
CA ILE A 296 -14.77 14.65 34.13
C ILE A 296 -15.66 14.72 35.36
N THR A 297 -15.50 13.74 36.23
CA THR A 297 -16.17 13.64 37.52
C THR A 297 -15.15 13.80 38.65
N ASP A 298 -15.62 14.11 39.86
CA ASP A 298 -14.74 14.39 41.00
C ASP A 298 -13.81 13.21 41.37
N ASP A 299 -14.24 11.96 41.15
CA ASP A 299 -13.43 10.76 41.38
C ASP A 299 -12.21 10.64 40.45
N MET A 300 -12.23 11.31 39.29
CA MET A 300 -11.09 11.36 38.37
C MET A 300 -10.03 12.40 38.77
N ILE A 301 -10.34 13.24 39.76
CA ILE A 301 -9.41 14.24 40.28
C ILE A 301 -8.51 13.59 41.35
N PRO A 302 -7.20 13.83 41.33
CA PRO A 302 -6.29 13.29 42.35
C PRO A 302 -6.72 13.64 43.77
N PRO A 303 -6.56 12.72 44.73
CA PRO A 303 -6.93 12.99 46.13
C PRO A 303 -6.18 14.16 46.76
N ASP A 304 -4.96 14.44 46.30
CA ASP A 304 -4.05 15.51 46.75
C ASP A 304 -4.28 16.85 46.03
N SER A 305 -5.21 16.91 45.07
CA SER A 305 -5.54 18.15 44.38
C SER A 305 -6.18 19.18 45.32
N ASN A 306 -5.68 20.42 45.27
CA ASN A 306 -6.25 21.56 45.99
C ASN A 306 -7.65 21.98 45.48
N ILE A 307 -8.04 21.54 44.28
CA ILE A 307 -9.33 21.83 43.67
C ILE A 307 -10.06 20.52 43.39
N ARG A 308 -11.25 20.38 43.98
CA ARG A 308 -12.20 19.28 43.75
C ARG A 308 -13.35 19.79 42.89
N LEU A 309 -13.99 18.90 42.11
CA LEU A 309 -15.19 19.21 41.33
C LEU A 309 -16.43 19.23 42.25
N THR A 310 -16.45 20.18 43.19
CA THR A 310 -17.56 20.41 44.11
C THR A 310 -17.84 21.89 44.26
N THR A 311 -19.11 22.26 44.51
CA THR A 311 -19.48 23.66 44.69
C THR A 311 -18.80 24.29 45.92
N LYS A 312 -18.48 23.48 46.93
CA LYS A 312 -17.71 23.90 48.10
C LYS A 312 -16.28 24.29 47.72
N SER A 313 -15.59 23.47 46.94
CA SER A 313 -14.22 23.77 46.47
C SER A 313 -14.17 24.97 45.53
N PHE A 314 -15.26 25.21 44.78
CA PHE A 314 -15.36 26.33 43.85
C PHE A 314 -15.71 27.67 44.50
N ARG A 315 -16.13 27.66 45.78
CA ARG A 315 -16.56 28.86 46.53
C ARG A 315 -15.58 30.05 46.48
N PRO A 316 -14.24 29.87 46.53
CA PRO A 316 -13.30 31.00 46.51
C PRO A 316 -13.33 31.79 45.20
N PHE A 317 -13.66 31.16 44.07
CA PHE A 317 -13.57 31.76 42.74
C PHE A 317 -14.92 31.83 42.00
N VAL A 318 -15.91 31.03 42.38
CA VAL A 318 -17.31 31.15 41.93
C VAL A 318 -18.28 31.20 43.12
N PRO A 319 -18.30 32.28 43.92
CA PRO A 319 -19.08 32.32 45.17
C PRO A 319 -20.58 32.12 44.98
N ARG A 320 -21.13 32.59 43.85
CA ARG A 320 -22.56 32.47 43.53
C ARG A 320 -22.97 31.02 43.24
N LEU A 321 -22.09 30.20 42.67
CA LEU A 321 -22.32 28.77 42.49
C LEU A 321 -22.54 28.07 43.83
N ALA A 322 -21.65 28.31 44.80
CA ALA A 322 -21.75 27.73 46.15
C ALA A 322 -22.98 28.21 46.94
N ARG A 323 -23.50 29.41 46.65
CA ARG A 323 -24.72 29.95 47.27
C ARG A 323 -25.99 29.33 46.68
N LEU A 324 -26.05 29.19 45.36
CA LEU A 324 -27.21 28.63 44.67
C LEU A 324 -27.31 27.11 44.86
N TYR A 325 -26.17 26.43 44.93
CA TYR A 325 -26.06 24.97 44.97
C TYR A 325 -25.11 24.53 46.10
N PRO A 326 -25.54 24.56 47.37
CA PRO A 326 -24.65 24.28 48.50
C PRO A 326 -24.29 22.78 48.59
N ASN A 327 -23.00 22.48 48.73
CA ASN A 327 -22.44 21.13 48.93
C ASN A 327 -22.86 20.10 47.86
N MET A 328 -22.82 20.49 46.59
CA MET A 328 -23.14 19.62 45.46
C MET A 328 -21.88 19.27 44.66
N ASN A 329 -21.94 18.15 43.95
CA ASN A 329 -20.89 17.71 43.03
C ASN A 329 -21.05 18.41 41.68
N LEU A 330 -19.92 18.59 41.00
CA LEU A 330 -19.84 19.09 39.65
C LEU A 330 -19.44 17.98 38.70
N GLU A 331 -19.95 18.04 37.48
CA GLU A 331 -19.52 17.21 36.36
C GLU A 331 -19.18 18.15 35.19
N LEU A 332 -18.04 17.92 34.56
CA LEU A 332 -17.66 18.62 33.33
C LEU A 332 -17.85 17.67 32.15
N GLN A 333 -18.58 18.08 31.12
CA GLN A 333 -18.71 17.31 29.88
C GLN A 333 -18.05 18.09 28.76
N GLY A 334 -17.01 17.49 28.19
CA GLY A 334 -16.27 18.03 27.07
C GLY A 334 -16.72 17.43 25.75
N SER A 335 -16.75 18.27 24.73
CA SER A 335 -16.97 17.86 23.35
C SER A 335 -16.06 18.67 22.42
N VAL A 336 -15.87 18.15 21.21
CA VAL A 336 -15.14 18.82 20.15
C VAL A 336 -16.15 19.22 19.08
N PRO A 337 -16.45 20.52 18.88
CA PRO A 337 -17.48 20.95 17.93
C PRO A 337 -17.18 20.59 16.47
N SER A 338 -15.89 20.55 16.09
CA SER A 338 -15.43 20.21 14.75
C SER A 338 -14.18 19.35 14.78
N ALA A 339 -14.09 18.39 13.86
CA ALA A 339 -12.96 17.46 13.78
C ALA A 339 -11.61 18.20 13.69
N PRO A 340 -10.64 17.90 14.57
CA PRO A 340 -9.35 18.56 14.58
C PRO A 340 -8.47 18.08 13.43
N LEU A 341 -8.06 19.01 12.55
CA LEU A 341 -7.24 18.67 11.39
C LEU A 341 -5.76 18.66 11.74
N LEU A 342 -5.06 17.62 11.29
CA LEU A 342 -3.61 17.49 11.31
C LEU A 342 -3.01 18.30 10.17
N ASN A 343 -2.06 19.16 10.52
CA ASN A 343 -1.35 20.02 9.58
C ASN A 343 0.11 19.58 9.43
N PHE A 344 0.54 19.41 8.18
CA PHE A 344 1.87 18.99 7.79
C PHE A 344 2.70 20.17 7.33
N SER A 345 3.72 20.50 8.11
CA SER A 345 4.73 21.50 7.78
C SER A 345 6.10 20.82 7.72
N PRO A 346 7.07 21.34 6.95
CA PRO A 346 8.40 20.73 6.86
C PRO A 346 9.01 20.46 8.24
N GLY A 347 9.22 19.17 8.55
CA GLY A 347 9.77 18.70 9.82
C GLY A 347 8.85 18.80 11.06
N ASN A 348 7.60 19.23 10.92
CA ASN A 348 6.70 19.41 12.06
C ASN A 348 5.23 19.07 11.75
N LEU A 349 4.60 18.36 12.68
CA LEU A 349 3.18 18.00 12.62
C LEU A 349 2.46 18.66 13.78
N SER A 350 1.34 19.31 13.48
CA SER A 350 0.57 20.01 14.51
C SER A 350 -0.93 19.80 14.35
N VAL A 351 -1.62 19.78 15.48
CA VAL A 351 -3.07 19.71 15.58
C VAL A 351 -3.50 20.79 16.57
N ASN A 352 -4.52 21.56 16.22
CA ASN A 352 -5.05 22.61 17.10
C ASN A 352 -6.50 22.29 17.46
N PRO A 353 -6.77 21.32 18.35
CA PRO A 353 -8.12 20.98 18.73
C PRO A 353 -8.75 22.12 19.55
N TYR A 354 -10.02 22.39 19.25
CA TYR A 354 -10.88 23.29 19.99
C TYR A 354 -11.97 22.46 20.67
N MET A 355 -12.09 22.59 21.98
CA MET A 355 -13.05 21.85 22.81
C MET A 355 -13.98 22.83 23.51
N GLU A 356 -15.22 22.40 23.72
CA GLU A 356 -16.20 23.08 24.56
C GLU A 356 -16.53 22.19 25.74
N ILE A 357 -16.49 22.77 26.94
CA ILE A 357 -16.72 22.06 28.20
C ILE A 357 -17.92 22.69 28.90
N ASP A 358 -19.00 21.94 29.01
CA ASP A 358 -20.17 22.29 29.78
C ASP A 358 -20.04 21.79 31.21
N ALA A 359 -20.21 22.70 32.17
CA ALA A 359 -20.21 22.37 33.59
C ALA A 359 -21.63 22.24 34.12
N PHE A 360 -21.87 21.14 34.84
CA PHE A 360 -23.15 20.81 35.43
C PHE A 360 -23.02 20.66 36.94
N VAL A 361 -24.03 21.11 37.66
CA VAL A 361 -24.27 20.71 39.05
C VAL A 361 -25.13 19.45 39.05
N LEU A 362 -24.70 18.47 39.86
CA LEU A 362 -25.47 17.24 40.10
C LEU A 362 -26.45 17.49 41.25
N LEU A 363 -27.73 17.60 40.93
CA LEU A 363 -28.80 17.81 41.92
C LEU A 363 -29.09 16.51 42.69
N PRO A 364 -29.68 16.58 43.90
CA PRO A 364 -30.06 15.37 44.67
C PRO A 364 -31.02 14.42 43.92
N SER A 365 -31.79 14.95 42.98
CA SER A 365 -32.65 14.21 42.04
C SER A 365 -31.88 13.45 40.95
N SER A 366 -30.54 13.49 40.95
CA SER A 366 -29.65 12.99 39.88
C SER A 366 -29.78 13.72 38.54
N SER A 367 -30.54 14.81 38.47
CA SER A 367 -30.62 15.67 37.29
C SER A 367 -29.41 16.61 37.21
N LYS A 368 -28.97 16.92 35.98
CA LYS A 368 -27.85 17.83 35.71
C LYS A 368 -28.37 19.24 35.42
N GLU A 369 -27.91 20.23 36.18
CA GLU A 369 -28.24 21.63 35.95
C GLU A 369 -27.03 22.37 35.37
N PRO A 370 -27.08 22.90 34.13
CA PRO A 370 -25.95 23.58 33.50
C PRO A 370 -25.68 24.94 34.13
N VAL A 371 -24.42 25.18 34.52
CA VAL A 371 -24.02 26.37 35.28
C VAL A 371 -23.07 27.31 34.54
N PHE A 372 -22.12 26.80 33.77
CA PHE A 372 -21.21 27.60 32.94
C PHE A 372 -20.62 26.75 31.80
N ARG A 373 -20.13 27.42 30.76
CA ARG A 373 -19.48 26.83 29.60
C ARG A 373 -18.10 27.41 29.41
N LEU A 374 -17.11 26.55 29.21
CA LEU A 374 -15.73 26.92 28.90
C LEU A 374 -15.41 26.56 27.46
N SER A 375 -14.50 27.32 26.85
CA SER A 375 -13.79 26.87 25.66
C SER A 375 -12.34 26.60 25.99
N VAL A 376 -11.81 25.53 25.44
CA VAL A 376 -10.42 25.11 25.61
C VAL A 376 -9.77 25.00 24.25
N ALA A 377 -8.69 25.75 24.06
CA ALA A 377 -7.84 25.66 22.87
C ALA A 377 -6.46 25.15 23.28
N THR A 378 -5.93 24.19 22.54
CA THR A 378 -4.56 23.71 22.73
C THR A 378 -3.86 23.59 21.38
N ASN A 379 -2.56 23.83 21.37
CA ASN A 379 -1.70 23.47 20.24
C ASN A 379 -0.99 22.18 20.62
N VAL A 380 -1.09 21.16 19.77
CA VAL A 380 -0.54 19.83 20.02
C VAL A 380 0.45 19.54 18.90
N SER A 381 1.64 19.08 19.25
CA SER A 381 2.57 18.55 18.25
C SER A 381 2.40 17.04 18.15
N ALA A 382 2.52 16.49 16.96
CA ALA A 382 2.47 15.04 16.75
C ALA A 382 3.84 14.53 16.29
N ILE A 383 4.16 13.31 16.69
CA ILE A 383 5.30 12.56 16.18
C ILE A 383 4.75 11.32 15.51
N LEU A 384 5.18 11.07 14.28
CA LEU A 384 4.90 9.82 13.59
C LEU A 384 6.13 8.93 13.66
N THR A 385 5.89 7.68 13.99
CA THR A 385 6.89 6.62 14.02
C THR A 385 6.43 5.47 13.14
N PHE A 386 7.36 4.60 12.76
CA PHE A 386 7.04 3.42 11.98
C PHE A 386 7.52 2.17 12.71
N ASN A 387 6.65 1.17 12.77
CA ASN A 387 6.97 -0.13 13.34
C ASN A 387 6.60 -1.22 12.32
N THR A 388 7.62 -1.90 11.76
CA THR A 388 7.58 -3.06 10.85
C THR A 388 6.69 -2.92 9.60
N SER A 389 5.39 -2.71 9.76
CA SER A 389 4.40 -2.52 8.69
C SER A 389 3.35 -1.43 8.98
N LYS A 390 3.40 -0.79 10.16
CA LYS A 390 2.40 0.18 10.62
C LYS A 390 3.00 1.56 10.86
N ILE A 391 2.22 2.57 10.48
CA ILE A 391 2.44 3.95 10.92
C ILE A 391 1.77 4.09 12.30
N THR A 392 2.57 4.57 13.24
CA THR A 392 2.18 4.81 14.64
C THR A 392 2.40 6.27 14.95
N GLY A 393 1.78 6.76 16.01
CA GLY A 393 1.92 8.16 16.39
C GLY A 393 1.97 8.37 17.89
N PHE A 394 2.42 9.56 18.26
CA PHE A 394 2.42 10.05 19.64
C PHE A 394 2.17 11.56 19.65
N LEU A 395 1.21 12.00 20.45
CA LEU A 395 0.93 13.41 20.69
C LEU A 395 1.77 13.95 21.84
N LYS A 396 2.43 15.07 21.57
CA LYS A 396 3.15 15.88 22.53
C LYS A 396 2.27 17.05 22.97
N PRO A 397 1.95 17.14 24.27
CA PRO A 397 1.15 18.23 24.81
C PRO A 397 1.77 19.59 24.53
N GLY A 398 0.94 20.57 24.20
CA GLY A 398 1.33 21.98 24.24
C GLY A 398 0.51 22.76 25.25
N LYS A 399 0.49 24.09 25.09
CA LYS A 399 -0.17 24.98 26.04
C LYS A 399 -1.68 24.91 25.88
N VAL A 400 -2.36 24.66 26.99
CA VAL A 400 -3.81 24.74 27.12
C VAL A 400 -4.19 26.17 27.45
N LYS A 401 -5.22 26.70 26.78
CA LYS A 401 -5.83 27.99 27.10
C LYS A 401 -7.30 27.79 27.38
N VAL A 402 -7.77 28.31 28.51
CA VAL A 402 -9.16 28.17 28.95
C VAL A 402 -9.83 29.53 29.01
N GLU A 403 -11.00 29.65 28.40
CA GLU A 403 -11.80 30.87 28.41
C GLU A 403 -13.24 30.56 28.86
N LEU A 404 -13.83 31.47 29.62
CA LEU A 404 -15.23 31.40 30.01
C LEU A 404 -16.11 31.92 28.86
N LYS A 405 -16.95 31.06 28.28
CA LYS A 405 -17.89 31.44 27.21
C LYS A 405 -19.21 31.97 27.77
N GLU A 406 -19.81 31.22 28.69
CA GLU A 406 -21.11 31.52 29.28
C GLU A 406 -21.12 31.17 30.76
N SER A 407 -21.88 31.91 31.58
CA SER A 407 -22.03 31.58 33.00
C SER A 407 -23.35 32.08 33.56
N LYS A 408 -24.14 31.17 34.16
CA LYS A 408 -25.34 31.48 34.95
C LYS A 408 -25.01 31.81 36.40
N VAL A 409 -23.76 31.60 36.80
CA VAL A 409 -23.24 31.81 38.17
C VAL A 409 -22.34 33.04 38.27
N GLY A 410 -22.40 33.93 37.29
CA GLY A 410 -21.62 35.18 37.24
C GLY A 410 -20.24 35.00 36.63
N LEU A 411 -19.55 36.12 36.41
CA LEU A 411 -18.19 36.13 35.84
C LEU A 411 -17.18 35.65 36.89
N PHE A 412 -16.22 34.84 36.44
CA PHE A 412 -15.08 34.40 37.24
C PHE A 412 -13.85 34.18 36.36
N ASN A 413 -12.65 34.24 36.96
CA ASN A 413 -11.42 33.94 36.25
C ASN A 413 -11.27 32.41 36.11
N ALA A 414 -11.15 31.93 34.87
CA ALA A 414 -11.00 30.52 34.55
C ALA A 414 -9.56 29.98 34.72
N GLU A 415 -8.56 30.82 35.05
CA GLU A 415 -7.17 30.40 35.28
C GLU A 415 -7.04 29.27 36.31
N LEU A 416 -7.83 29.28 37.38
CA LEU A 416 -7.81 28.20 38.38
C LEU A 416 -8.36 26.87 37.82
N LEU A 417 -9.26 26.92 36.84
CA LEU A 417 -9.75 25.75 36.14
C LEU A 417 -8.76 25.27 35.08
N GLU A 418 -7.92 26.16 34.55
CA GLU A 418 -6.86 25.78 33.62
C GLU A 418 -5.92 24.74 34.24
N ALA A 419 -5.53 24.88 35.51
CA ALA A 419 -4.69 23.89 36.20
C ALA A 419 -5.36 22.51 36.29
N LEU A 420 -6.65 22.46 36.64
CA LEU A 420 -7.42 21.21 36.74
C LEU A 420 -7.59 20.57 35.36
N LEU A 421 -7.96 21.36 34.35
CA LEU A 421 -8.14 20.89 32.98
C LEU A 421 -6.82 20.43 32.37
N ASN A 422 -5.74 21.17 32.59
CA ASN A 422 -4.41 20.79 32.15
C ASN A 422 -3.98 19.46 32.79
N TYR A 423 -4.22 19.26 34.10
CA TYR A 423 -3.98 17.98 34.75
C TYR A 423 -4.76 16.84 34.09
N TYR A 424 -6.08 17.02 33.87
CA TYR A 424 -6.91 15.99 33.26
C TYR A 424 -6.47 15.66 31.83
N ILE A 425 -6.22 16.69 31.02
CA ILE A 425 -5.77 16.53 29.63
C ILE A 425 -4.45 15.75 29.60
N LEU A 426 -3.47 16.13 30.42
CA LEU A 426 -2.14 15.50 30.49
C LEU A 426 -2.16 14.06 30.99
N ASN A 427 -2.95 13.76 32.02
CA ASN A 427 -2.87 12.47 32.71
C ASN A 427 -3.99 11.50 32.34
N ASN A 428 -5.03 11.95 31.62
CA ASN A 428 -6.15 11.09 31.22
C ASN A 428 -6.40 11.11 29.71
N LEU A 429 -6.56 12.29 29.10
CA LEU A 429 -6.88 12.35 27.65
C LEU A 429 -5.69 11.95 26.79
N TYR A 430 -4.53 12.58 26.95
CA TYR A 430 -3.36 12.29 26.13
C TYR A 430 -2.93 10.82 26.19
N PRO A 431 -2.86 10.15 27.35
CA PRO A 431 -2.56 8.72 27.41
C PRO A 431 -3.53 7.88 26.59
N LYS A 432 -4.84 8.09 26.71
CA LYS A 432 -5.85 7.36 25.91
C LYS A 432 -5.67 7.57 24.41
N PHE A 433 -5.39 8.79 23.96
CA PHE A 433 -5.10 9.07 22.56
C PHE A 433 -3.80 8.41 22.10
N ASN A 434 -2.75 8.47 22.92
CA ASN A 434 -1.45 7.90 22.60
C ASN A 434 -1.48 6.37 22.56
N ASP A 435 -2.26 5.72 23.44
CA ASP A 435 -2.51 4.28 23.38
C ASP A 435 -3.15 3.90 22.04
N LYS A 436 -4.15 4.68 21.59
CA LYS A 436 -4.80 4.45 20.30
C LYS A 436 -3.90 4.71 19.10
N LEU A 437 -3.09 5.77 19.13
CA LEU A 437 -2.13 6.09 18.07
C LEU A 437 -0.96 5.09 18.02
N ALA A 438 -0.63 4.44 19.14
CA ALA A 438 0.37 3.38 19.21
C ALA A 438 -0.10 2.08 18.56
N GLU A 439 -1.42 1.80 18.49
CA GLU A 439 -1.97 0.69 17.70
C GLU A 439 -1.63 0.84 16.21
N GLY A 440 -1.65 2.09 15.72
CA GLY A 440 -1.31 2.50 14.37
C GLY A 440 -2.23 1.94 13.28
N PHE A 441 -1.91 2.25 12.02
CA PHE A 441 -2.56 1.65 10.86
C PHE A 441 -1.52 1.09 9.87
N PRO A 442 -1.83 -0.02 9.18
CA PRO A 442 -0.88 -0.72 8.30
C PRO A 442 -0.75 -0.03 6.95
N LEU A 443 0.45 -0.08 6.36
CA LEU A 443 0.68 0.29 4.96
C LEU A 443 0.12 -0.77 4.00
N PRO A 444 -0.22 -0.38 2.75
CA PRO A 444 -0.65 -1.33 1.72
C PRO A 444 0.57 -2.12 1.22
N LEU A 445 0.84 -3.25 1.87
CA LEU A 445 1.94 -4.16 1.51
C LEU A 445 1.40 -5.45 0.90
N LEU A 446 2.15 -6.02 -0.04
CA LEU A 446 1.92 -7.37 -0.54
C LEU A 446 2.18 -8.40 0.57
N LYS A 447 1.60 -9.59 0.44
CA LYS A 447 1.92 -10.69 1.36
C LYS A 447 3.41 -11.03 1.30
N HIS A 448 3.94 -11.48 2.44
CA HIS A 448 5.34 -11.88 2.60
C HIS A 448 6.36 -10.76 2.35
N VAL A 449 5.96 -9.49 2.44
CA VAL A 449 6.87 -8.35 2.35
C VAL A 449 7.09 -7.72 3.74
N GLN A 450 8.35 -7.47 4.07
CA GLN A 450 8.74 -6.66 5.23
C GLN A 450 9.57 -5.46 4.79
N LEU A 451 9.43 -4.36 5.54
CA LEU A 451 10.19 -3.13 5.32
C LEU A 451 11.31 -3.00 6.35
N TYR A 452 12.48 -2.53 5.91
CA TYR A 452 13.63 -2.25 6.78
C TYR A 452 14.40 -1.01 6.32
N ASP A 453 15.32 -0.54 7.16
CA ASP A 453 16.17 0.63 6.90
C ASP A 453 15.34 1.86 6.49
N LEU A 454 14.44 2.22 7.41
CA LEU A 454 13.38 3.20 7.24
C LEU A 454 13.91 4.63 7.37
N GLY A 455 13.53 5.50 6.44
CA GLY A 455 13.76 6.94 6.51
C GLY A 455 12.44 7.69 6.46
N LEU A 456 12.15 8.50 7.47
CA LEU A 456 10.92 9.28 7.57
C LEU A 456 11.24 10.76 7.45
N GLN A 457 10.51 11.44 6.55
CA GLN A 457 10.59 12.87 6.33
C GLN A 457 9.19 13.47 6.34
N ILE A 458 9.03 14.64 6.94
CA ILE A 458 7.76 15.36 6.96
C ILE A 458 7.90 16.52 5.98
N HIS A 459 7.10 16.49 4.92
CA HIS A 459 7.02 17.54 3.91
C HIS A 459 5.77 18.39 4.14
N LYS A 460 5.60 19.43 3.33
CA LYS A 460 4.34 20.17 3.32
C LYS A 460 3.22 19.26 2.79
N ASP A 461 2.13 19.15 3.52
CA ASP A 461 0.91 18.40 3.17
C ASP A 461 1.03 16.85 3.14
N PHE A 462 2.23 16.26 3.33
CA PHE A 462 2.40 14.80 3.34
C PHE A 462 3.60 14.28 4.15
N LEU A 463 3.49 13.03 4.60
CA LEU A 463 4.56 12.20 5.14
C LEU A 463 5.27 11.47 4.00
N PHE A 464 6.60 11.45 4.01
CA PHE A 464 7.40 10.70 3.04
C PHE A 464 8.26 9.64 3.77
N LEU A 465 8.02 8.37 3.46
CA LEU A 465 8.67 7.22 4.09
C LEU A 465 9.43 6.40 3.04
N GLY A 466 10.76 6.42 3.07
CA GLY A 466 11.60 5.53 2.27
C GLY A 466 11.97 4.24 3.01
N ALA A 467 12.00 3.12 2.31
CA ALA A 467 12.33 1.81 2.89
C ALA A 467 12.98 0.87 1.88
N ASN A 468 13.80 -0.07 2.35
CA ASN A 468 14.15 -1.26 1.58
C ASN A 468 13.14 -2.38 1.86
N VAL A 469 13.02 -3.31 0.92
CA VAL A 469 12.05 -4.40 0.93
C VAL A 469 12.77 -5.73 1.11
N GLN A 470 12.19 -6.62 1.92
CA GLN A 470 12.60 -8.01 2.02
C GLN A 470 11.39 -8.92 1.75
N TYR A 471 11.54 -9.82 0.79
CA TYR A 471 10.59 -10.91 0.54
C TYR A 471 10.88 -12.11 1.44
N MET A 472 9.89 -12.53 2.19
CA MET A 472 9.95 -13.63 3.16
C MET A 472 9.57 -14.93 2.46
N ARG A 473 10.57 -15.72 2.05
CA ARG A 473 10.36 -17.04 1.44
C ARG A 473 9.71 -17.98 2.46
N VAL A 474 8.61 -18.62 2.07
CA VAL A 474 7.85 -19.58 2.89
C VAL A 474 8.17 -21.00 2.46
#